data_AF-A0A9X9ET73-F1
#
_entry.id   AF-A0A9X9ET73-F1
#
_cell.length_a   1.000
_cell.length_b   1.000
_cell.length_c   1.000
_cell.angle_alpha   90.00
_cell.angle_beta   90.00
_cell.angle_gamma   90.00
#
_symmetry.space_group_name_H-M   'P 1'
#
loop_
_entity.id
_entity.type
_entity.pdbx_description
1 polymer ?
#
loop_
_entity_poly.entity_id
_entity_poly.type
_entity_poly.pdbx_seq_one_letter_code
_entity_poly.pdbx_strand_id
1 'polypeptide(L)'
;MIVMRKYLVACLASILLFVSGGFTASAEGLHREEVLSLVQDAMENQGSISEEVRTKEAIEGKLDKHFTDDFIKKFVQANVVKVDGGYTAFGSDFAPYYIPFFSYDKNTEIIYEKNGDYIYVQEEFRDTGDGPVSMEKHVESVTLKKENGVWKITDVKYGSEKME
;
A
#
# COMPACT_ATOMS: atom_id res chain seq x y z
N MET A 1 -16.65 50.09 21.28
CA MET A 1 -16.64 49.44 19.94
C MET A 1 -15.26 49.34 19.27
N ILE A 2 -14.20 50.01 19.77
CA ILE A 2 -12.84 49.92 19.18
C ILE A 2 -12.05 48.71 19.72
N VAL A 3 -12.35 48.29 20.95
CA VAL A 3 -11.64 47.22 21.66
C VAL A 3 -12.00 45.83 21.11
N MET A 4 -13.28 45.57 20.81
CA MET A 4 -13.75 44.32 20.17
C MET A 4 -13.12 44.06 18.78
N ARG A 5 -12.84 45.13 18.02
CA ARG A 5 -12.21 45.06 16.69
C ARG A 5 -10.74 44.64 16.75
N LYS A 6 -10.03 44.96 17.84
CA LYS A 6 -8.62 44.56 18.04
C LYS A 6 -8.50 43.07 18.36
N TYR A 7 -9.44 42.50 19.10
CA TYR A 7 -9.47 41.08 19.41
C TYR A 7 -9.93 40.21 18.23
N LEU A 8 -10.83 40.73 17.39
CA LEU A 8 -11.28 40.05 16.16
C LEU A 8 -10.14 39.87 15.14
N VAL A 9 -9.27 40.86 15.00
CA VAL A 9 -8.07 40.78 14.13
C VAL A 9 -7.02 39.83 14.71
N ALA A 10 -6.86 39.79 16.03
CA ALA A 10 -5.94 38.87 16.69
C ALA A 10 -6.36 37.39 16.58
N CYS A 11 -7.66 37.09 16.60
CA CYS A 11 -8.20 35.73 16.36
C CYS A 11 -8.02 35.27 14.91
N LEU A 12 -8.19 36.16 13.93
CA LEU A 12 -7.97 35.83 12.52
C LEU A 12 -6.50 35.53 12.19
N ALA A 13 -5.56 36.24 12.83
CA ALA A 13 -4.13 35.98 12.67
C ALA A 13 -3.67 34.65 13.31
N SER A 14 -4.34 34.20 14.37
CA SER A 14 -4.02 32.91 15.02
C SER A 14 -4.59 31.71 14.27
N ILE A 15 -5.73 31.86 13.58
CA ILE A 15 -6.26 30.81 12.68
C ILE A 15 -5.34 30.61 11.46
N LEU A 16 -4.75 31.68 10.91
CA LEU A 16 -3.81 31.61 9.79
C LEU A 16 -2.51 30.86 10.12
N LEU A 17 -2.05 30.89 11.37
CA LEU A 17 -0.84 30.17 11.81
C LEU A 17 -1.04 28.66 11.94
N PHE A 18 -2.28 28.18 12.07
CA PHE A 18 -2.59 26.74 12.08
C PHE A 18 -2.69 26.14 10.67
N VAL A 19 -2.85 26.96 9.61
CA VAL A 19 -2.95 26.47 8.23
C VAL A 19 -1.57 26.21 7.61
N SER A 20 -0.49 26.78 8.16
CA SER A 20 0.88 26.56 7.70
C SER A 20 1.62 25.39 8.38
N GLY A 21 0.98 24.70 9.31
CA GLY A 21 1.58 23.60 10.08
C GLY A 21 1.53 22.27 9.32
N GLY A 22 2.40 22.09 8.32
CA GLY A 22 2.50 20.79 7.66
C GLY A 22 3.35 20.72 6.40
N PHE A 23 4.35 21.60 6.20
CA PHE A 23 5.44 21.24 5.31
C PHE A 23 6.44 20.43 6.12
N THR A 24 6.27 19.11 6.13
CA THR A 24 7.34 18.21 6.54
C THR A 24 8.51 18.49 5.60
N ALA A 25 9.65 18.83 6.19
CA ALA A 25 10.89 18.93 5.45
C ALA A 25 11.12 17.58 4.75
N SER A 26 11.13 17.58 3.43
CA SER A 26 11.43 16.40 2.61
C SER A 26 12.86 15.95 2.91
N ALA A 27 13.01 15.00 3.84
CA ALA A 27 14.06 14.00 3.68
C ALA A 27 13.68 13.23 2.42
N GLU A 28 14.52 13.23 1.38
CA GLU A 28 14.20 12.63 0.09
C GLU A 28 13.99 11.11 0.21
N GLY A 29 12.76 10.67 0.50
CA GLY A 29 12.39 9.27 0.66
C GLY A 29 11.17 9.07 1.56
N LEU A 30 10.49 7.92 1.43
CA LEU A 30 9.50 7.51 2.43
C LEU A 30 10.24 6.98 3.66
N HIS A 31 9.78 7.34 4.85
CA HIS A 31 10.22 6.71 6.08
C HIS A 31 9.55 5.35 6.28
N ARG A 32 10.09 4.54 7.19
CA ARG A 32 9.67 3.16 7.42
C ARG A 32 8.16 3.03 7.61
N GLU A 33 7.60 3.85 8.49
CA GLU A 33 6.18 3.83 8.85
C GLU A 33 5.29 4.23 7.66
N GLU A 34 5.76 5.15 6.81
CA GLU A 34 5.04 5.55 5.60
C GLU A 34 5.04 4.45 4.55
N VAL A 35 6.16 3.73 4.39
CA VAL A 35 6.24 2.56 3.50
C VAL A 35 5.31 1.45 3.98
N LEU A 36 5.32 1.13 5.27
CA LEU A 36 4.41 0.11 5.80
C LEU A 36 2.95 0.49 5.62
N SER A 37 2.59 1.74 5.94
CA SER A 37 1.22 2.22 5.77
C SER A 37 0.79 2.15 4.31
N LEU A 38 1.66 2.50 3.37
CA LEU A 38 1.37 2.38 1.93
C LEU A 38 1.07 0.93 1.54
N VAL A 39 1.90 -0.02 1.96
CA VAL A 39 1.71 -1.44 1.64
C VAL A 39 0.46 -2.01 2.30
N GLN A 40 0.19 -1.65 3.56
CA GLN A 40 -1.01 -2.08 4.28
C GLN A 40 -2.28 -1.53 3.62
N ASP A 41 -2.32 -0.22 3.31
CA ASP A 41 -3.43 0.42 2.60
C ASP A 41 -3.69 -0.24 1.25
N ALA A 42 -2.61 -0.61 0.54
CA ALA A 42 -2.70 -1.29 -0.74
C ALA A 42 -3.28 -2.71 -0.61
N MET A 43 -2.91 -3.45 0.44
CA MET A 43 -3.44 -4.78 0.74
C MET A 43 -4.94 -4.72 1.04
N GLU A 44 -5.36 -3.78 1.90
CA GLU A 44 -6.78 -3.55 2.22
C GLU A 44 -7.58 -3.11 0.98
N ASN A 45 -6.96 -2.28 0.12
CA ASN A 45 -7.54 -1.86 -1.14
C ASN A 45 -7.78 -3.05 -2.11
N GLN A 46 -6.83 -4.00 -2.21
CA GLN A 46 -7.03 -5.24 -2.96
C GLN A 46 -8.12 -6.12 -2.37
N GLY A 47 -8.10 -6.33 -1.05
CA GLY A 47 -9.07 -7.18 -0.35
C GLY A 47 -10.52 -6.70 -0.55
N SER A 48 -10.74 -5.40 -0.49
CA SER A 48 -12.07 -4.80 -0.64
C SER A 48 -12.70 -4.91 -2.04
N ILE A 49 -11.97 -5.43 -3.04
CA ILE A 49 -12.55 -5.78 -4.36
C ILE A 49 -13.59 -6.89 -4.22
N SER A 50 -13.41 -7.78 -3.23
CA SER A 50 -14.32 -8.89 -2.94
C SER A 50 -15.63 -8.47 -2.28
N GLU A 51 -15.70 -7.26 -1.70
CA GLU A 51 -16.83 -6.82 -0.87
C GLU A 51 -18.08 -6.43 -1.67
N GLU A 52 -17.92 -5.96 -2.90
CA GLU A 52 -19.03 -5.54 -3.76
C GLU A 52 -18.69 -5.69 -5.25
N VAL A 53 -19.73 -5.93 -6.05
CA VAL A 53 -19.65 -6.02 -7.51
C VAL A 53 -19.49 -4.62 -8.09
N ARG A 54 -18.51 -4.45 -8.99
CA ARG A 54 -18.16 -3.15 -9.61
C ARG A 54 -17.94 -3.30 -11.11
N THR A 55 -17.83 -2.17 -11.82
CA THR A 55 -17.31 -2.20 -13.19
C THR A 55 -15.80 -2.47 -13.17
N LYS A 56 -15.25 -2.95 -14.29
CA LYS A 56 -13.81 -3.22 -14.40
C LYS A 56 -12.98 -1.93 -14.22
N GLU A 57 -13.46 -0.84 -14.78
CA GLU A 57 -12.84 0.48 -14.71
C GLU A 57 -12.82 1.02 -13.28
N ALA A 58 -13.87 0.76 -12.50
CA ALA A 58 -13.91 1.13 -11.09
C ALA A 58 -12.92 0.32 -10.24
N ILE A 59 -12.71 -0.96 -10.56
CA ILE A 59 -11.68 -1.79 -9.92
C ILE A 59 -10.28 -1.27 -10.28
N GLU A 60 -10.01 -1.03 -11.57
CA GLU A 60 -8.73 -0.51 -12.04
C GLU A 60 -8.42 0.86 -11.42
N GLY A 61 -9.38 1.79 -11.39
CA GLY A 61 -9.21 3.10 -10.76
C GLY A 61 -9.02 3.05 -9.24
N LYS A 62 -9.59 2.05 -8.57
CA LYS A 62 -9.37 1.82 -7.13
C LYS A 62 -7.94 1.36 -6.85
N LEU A 63 -7.39 0.49 -7.70
CA LEU A 63 -6.02 -0.02 -7.60
C LEU A 63 -4.97 1.01 -8.02
N ASP A 64 -5.28 1.89 -8.97
CA ASP A 64 -4.34 2.90 -9.50
C ASP A 64 -3.69 3.78 -8.42
N LYS A 65 -4.37 3.99 -7.28
CA LYS A 65 -3.81 4.75 -6.16
C LYS A 65 -2.51 4.15 -5.60
N HIS A 66 -2.34 2.83 -5.66
CA HIS A 66 -1.24 2.13 -5.00
C HIS A 66 -0.38 1.27 -5.94
N PHE A 67 -0.89 0.92 -7.12
CA PHE A 67 -0.26 -0.06 -8.02
C PHE A 67 0.14 0.56 -9.36
N THR A 68 1.21 0.04 -9.96
CA THR A 68 1.60 0.39 -11.33
C THR A 68 0.61 -0.20 -12.34
N ASP A 69 0.47 0.42 -13.51
CA ASP A 69 -0.46 -0.06 -14.56
C ASP A 69 -0.21 -1.51 -14.96
N ASP A 70 1.07 -1.93 -15.01
CA ASP A 70 1.45 -3.30 -15.34
C ASP A 70 1.01 -4.29 -14.27
N PHE A 71 1.17 -3.91 -12.99
CA PHE A 71 0.71 -4.71 -11.87
C PHE A 71 -0.82 -4.87 -11.89
N ILE A 72 -1.55 -3.78 -12.13
CA ILE A 72 -3.02 -3.80 -12.21
C ILE A 72 -3.49 -4.75 -13.30
N LYS A 73 -2.89 -4.70 -14.49
CA LYS A 73 -3.23 -5.61 -15.60
C LYS A 73 -3.07 -7.07 -15.20
N LYS A 74 -1.94 -7.43 -14.57
CA LYS A 74 -1.67 -8.80 -14.10
C LYS A 74 -2.66 -9.24 -13.02
N PHE A 75 -2.89 -8.39 -12.02
CA PHE A 75 -3.83 -8.67 -10.92
C PHE A 75 -5.25 -8.88 -11.45
N VAL A 76 -5.74 -7.97 -12.30
CA VAL A 76 -7.08 -8.05 -12.88
C VAL A 76 -7.23 -9.30 -13.75
N GLN A 77 -6.22 -9.62 -14.55
CA GLN A 77 -6.24 -10.83 -15.37
C GLN A 77 -6.31 -12.12 -14.55
N ALA A 78 -5.59 -12.17 -13.41
CA ALA A 78 -5.49 -13.37 -12.60
C ALA A 78 -6.67 -13.58 -11.64
N ASN A 79 -7.20 -12.50 -11.06
CA ASN A 79 -8.10 -12.60 -9.91
C ASN A 79 -9.50 -12.04 -10.16
N VAL A 80 -9.67 -11.11 -11.11
CA VAL A 80 -10.95 -10.43 -11.31
C VAL A 80 -11.80 -11.24 -12.28
N VAL A 81 -12.98 -11.63 -11.82
CA VAL A 81 -13.94 -12.48 -12.55
C VAL A 81 -15.22 -11.71 -12.85
N LYS A 82 -15.87 -12.07 -13.95
CA LYS A 82 -17.18 -11.52 -14.31
C LYS A 82 -18.29 -12.25 -13.56
N VAL A 83 -19.22 -11.49 -12.99
CA VAL A 83 -20.42 -11.98 -12.31
C VAL A 83 -21.66 -11.23 -12.82
N ASP A 84 -22.85 -11.59 -12.34
CA ASP A 84 -24.04 -10.79 -12.64
C ASP A 84 -23.88 -9.37 -12.08
N GLY A 85 -24.20 -8.37 -12.89
CA GLY A 85 -24.05 -6.96 -12.53
C GLY A 85 -22.62 -6.37 -12.62
N GLY A 86 -21.58 -7.15 -12.93
CA GLY A 86 -20.22 -6.59 -13.09
C GLY A 86 -19.07 -7.56 -12.86
N TYR A 87 -18.11 -7.13 -12.05
CA TYR A 87 -16.85 -7.83 -11.76
C TYR A 87 -16.54 -7.80 -10.26
N THR A 88 -15.83 -8.82 -9.79
CA THR A 88 -15.32 -8.93 -8.41
C THR A 88 -14.09 -9.86 -8.38
N ALA A 89 -13.47 -10.03 -7.22
CA ALA A 89 -12.41 -11.00 -6.98
C ALA A 89 -12.79 -11.86 -5.77
N PHE A 90 -12.86 -13.18 -5.93
CA PHE A 90 -13.17 -14.08 -4.82
C PHE A 90 -11.90 -14.43 -4.04
N GLY A 91 -12.03 -14.62 -2.73
CA GLY A 91 -10.96 -15.20 -1.93
C GLY A 91 -10.60 -16.59 -2.47
N SER A 92 -9.31 -16.88 -2.54
CA SER A 92 -8.77 -18.12 -3.07
C SER A 92 -7.59 -18.57 -2.22
N ASP A 93 -7.44 -19.88 -2.02
CA ASP A 93 -6.27 -20.51 -1.41
C ASP A 93 -5.00 -20.29 -2.27
N PHE A 94 -5.17 -19.91 -3.54
CA PHE A 94 -4.12 -19.45 -4.42
C PHE A 94 -4.55 -18.14 -5.07
N ALA A 95 -3.99 -17.02 -4.60
CA ALA A 95 -4.37 -15.67 -5.02
C ALA A 95 -3.15 -14.89 -5.54
N PRO A 96 -2.73 -15.13 -6.81
CA PRO A 96 -1.56 -14.46 -7.39
C PRO A 96 -1.67 -12.94 -7.30
N TYR A 97 -0.55 -12.26 -7.10
CA TYR A 97 -0.46 -10.80 -7.07
C TYR A 97 -1.22 -10.12 -5.90
N TYR A 98 -1.73 -10.86 -4.92
CA TYR A 98 -2.16 -10.27 -3.65
C TYR A 98 -0.96 -9.96 -2.75
N ILE A 99 -0.96 -8.80 -2.11
CA ILE A 99 0.05 -8.50 -1.09
C ILE A 99 -0.07 -9.52 0.06
N PRO A 100 1.06 -10.10 0.52
CA PRO A 100 1.10 -10.96 1.70
C PRO A 100 0.51 -10.33 2.95
N PHE A 101 -0.04 -11.17 3.83
CA PHE A 101 -0.44 -10.76 5.17
C PHE A 101 0.79 -10.64 6.09
N PHE A 102 1.62 -9.64 5.83
CA PHE A 102 2.75 -9.30 6.72
C PHE A 102 2.25 -8.95 8.13
N SER A 103 3.14 -9.09 9.11
CA SER A 103 2.87 -8.66 10.49
C SER A 103 2.81 -7.14 10.66
N TYR A 104 3.40 -6.39 9.73
CA TYR A 104 3.61 -4.93 9.79
C TYR A 104 4.30 -4.44 11.07
N ASP A 105 5.06 -5.33 11.72
CA ASP A 105 5.82 -5.02 12.93
C ASP A 105 7.34 -5.06 12.65
N LYS A 106 8.15 -5.27 13.70
CA LYS A 106 9.61 -5.40 13.59
C LYS A 106 10.10 -6.57 12.72
N ASN A 107 9.24 -7.54 12.42
CA ASN A 107 9.54 -8.68 11.55
C ASN A 107 9.36 -8.33 10.07
N THR A 108 8.64 -7.24 9.76
CA THR A 108 8.55 -6.70 8.40
C THR A 108 9.73 -5.76 8.16
N GLU A 109 10.63 -6.19 7.29
CA GLU A 109 11.87 -5.49 6.95
C GLU A 109 11.65 -4.58 5.74
N ILE A 110 12.35 -3.44 5.73
CA ILE A 110 12.32 -2.47 4.63
C ILE A 110 13.74 -2.22 4.16
N ILE A 111 14.00 -2.51 2.88
CA ILE A 111 15.29 -2.35 2.23
C ILE A 111 15.16 -1.23 1.20
N TYR A 112 15.95 -0.17 1.38
CA TYR A 112 16.02 0.95 0.45
C TYR A 112 17.16 0.70 -0.54
N GLU A 113 16.85 0.64 -1.83
CA GLU A 113 17.89 0.45 -2.84
C GLU A 113 18.81 1.69 -2.90
N LYS A 114 20.11 1.48 -3.11
CA LYS A 114 21.14 2.54 -3.04
C LYS A 114 20.92 3.69 -4.03
N ASN A 115 20.33 3.42 -5.19
CA ASN A 115 19.99 4.42 -6.20
C ASN A 115 18.70 5.20 -5.86
N GLY A 116 17.92 4.74 -4.89
CA GLY A 116 16.62 5.32 -4.52
C GLY A 116 15.47 5.00 -5.48
N ASP A 117 15.65 4.07 -6.43
CA ASP A 117 14.63 3.73 -7.43
C ASP A 117 13.58 2.75 -6.89
N TYR A 118 14.00 1.88 -5.96
CA TYR A 118 13.17 0.82 -5.40
C TYR A 118 13.21 0.78 -3.88
N ILE A 119 12.09 0.35 -3.30
CA ILE A 119 11.97 -0.03 -1.90
C ILE A 119 11.42 -1.45 -1.87
N TYR A 120 12.04 -2.32 -1.09
CA TYR A 120 11.59 -3.69 -0.88
C TYR A 120 11.01 -3.81 0.53
N VAL A 121 9.82 -4.38 0.63
CA VAL A 121 9.19 -4.75 1.91
C VAL A 121 9.11 -6.25 1.94
N GLN A 122 9.69 -6.88 2.96
CA GLN A 122 9.76 -8.34 3.03
C GLN A 122 9.50 -8.87 4.44
N GLU A 123 9.04 -10.11 4.53
CA GLU A 123 8.91 -10.82 5.79
C GLU A 123 9.24 -12.31 5.59
N GLU A 124 9.88 -12.89 6.60
CA GLU A 124 10.17 -14.32 6.66
C GLU A 124 8.99 -15.05 7.33
N PHE A 125 8.26 -15.83 6.54
CA PHE A 125 7.19 -16.69 7.03
C PHE A 125 7.77 -18.02 7.48
N ARG A 126 7.43 -18.42 8.71
CA ARG A 126 7.86 -19.69 9.31
C ARG A 126 6.72 -20.68 9.25
N ASP A 127 7.07 -21.95 9.11
CA ASP A 127 6.13 -23.05 9.32
C ASP A 127 5.56 -22.95 10.75
N THR A 128 4.26 -22.70 10.84
CA THR A 128 3.56 -22.65 12.13
C THR A 128 3.13 -24.03 12.60
N GLY A 129 3.29 -25.09 11.80
CA GLY A 129 2.90 -26.48 12.11
C GLY A 129 1.39 -26.70 12.29
N ASP A 130 0.61 -25.63 12.37
CA ASP A 130 -0.85 -25.63 12.54
C ASP A 130 -1.53 -25.27 11.22
N GLY A 131 -1.89 -26.30 10.46
CA GLY A 131 -2.66 -26.19 9.22
C GLY A 131 -2.59 -27.47 8.38
N PRO A 132 -3.58 -27.75 7.50
CA PRO A 132 -3.51 -28.90 6.59
C PRO A 132 -2.44 -28.76 5.51
N VAL A 133 -1.85 -27.56 5.38
CA VAL A 133 -0.79 -27.22 4.43
C VAL A 133 0.40 -26.68 5.22
N SER A 134 1.49 -27.45 5.28
CA SER A 134 2.77 -26.97 5.79
C SER A 134 3.52 -26.27 4.65
N MET A 135 3.75 -24.96 4.76
CA MET A 135 4.68 -24.27 3.88
C MET A 135 6.04 -24.23 4.55
N GLU A 136 7.08 -24.64 3.83
CA GLU A 136 8.46 -24.48 4.29
C GLU A 136 8.74 -23.01 4.58
N LYS A 137 9.73 -22.76 5.43
CA LYS A 137 10.23 -21.41 5.69
C LYS A 137 10.55 -20.70 4.36
N HIS A 138 9.94 -19.54 4.14
CA HIS A 138 10.14 -18.76 2.91
C HIS A 138 10.08 -17.27 3.20
N VAL A 139 10.56 -16.46 2.26
CA VAL A 139 10.45 -15.00 2.31
C VAL A 139 9.49 -14.56 1.23
N GLU A 140 8.54 -13.73 1.63
CA GLU A 140 7.67 -13.03 0.70
C GLU A 140 8.06 -11.55 0.66
N SER A 141 7.94 -10.95 -0.52
CA SER A 141 8.36 -9.55 -0.74
C SER A 141 7.42 -8.78 -1.65
N VAL A 142 7.30 -7.48 -1.36
CA VAL A 142 6.63 -6.46 -2.17
C VAL A 142 7.69 -5.48 -2.64
N THR A 143 7.68 -5.17 -3.94
CA THR A 143 8.58 -4.16 -4.52
C THR A 143 7.80 -2.89 -4.84
N LEU A 144 8.27 -1.76 -4.34
CA LEU A 144 7.77 -0.44 -4.68
C LEU A 144 8.75 0.25 -5.63
N LYS A 145 8.21 1.01 -6.58
CA LYS A 145 8.95 1.86 -7.50
C LYS A 145 8.31 3.24 -7.54
N LYS A 146 9.12 4.28 -7.71
CA LYS A 146 8.60 5.64 -7.93
C LYS A 146 8.20 5.84 -9.39
N GLU A 147 6.93 6.14 -9.63
CA GLU A 147 6.38 6.54 -10.93
C GLU A 147 5.78 7.95 -10.84
N ASN A 148 6.26 8.87 -11.68
CA ASN A 148 5.79 10.27 -11.69
C ASN A 148 5.83 10.95 -10.30
N GLY A 149 6.82 10.61 -9.48
CA GLY A 149 6.99 11.16 -8.14
C GLY A 149 6.21 10.43 -7.03
N VAL A 150 5.36 9.46 -7.37
CA VAL A 150 4.54 8.70 -6.44
C VAL A 150 5.09 7.28 -6.32
N TRP A 151 5.22 6.77 -5.10
CA TRP A 151 5.59 5.37 -4.88
C TRP A 151 4.40 4.45 -5.14
N LYS A 152 4.61 3.43 -5.96
CA LYS A 152 3.61 2.43 -6.33
C LYS A 152 4.20 1.03 -6.24
N ILE A 153 3.37 0.06 -5.90
CA ILE A 153 3.72 -1.35 -5.88
C ILE A 153 3.79 -1.86 -7.31
N THR A 154 4.92 -2.49 -7.65
CA THR A 154 5.18 -3.00 -8.99
C THR A 154 5.37 -4.51 -9.05
N ASP A 155 5.62 -5.18 -7.91
CA ASP A 155 5.81 -6.63 -7.88
C ASP A 155 5.51 -7.25 -6.51
N VAL A 156 5.13 -8.53 -6.51
CA VAL A 156 4.93 -9.36 -5.32
C VAL A 156 5.54 -10.75 -5.57
N LYS A 157 6.31 -11.27 -4.62
CA LYS A 157 6.94 -12.60 -4.68
C LYS A 157 6.65 -13.40 -3.42
N TYR A 158 6.28 -14.68 -3.57
CA TYR A 158 5.89 -15.60 -2.49
C TYR A 158 6.98 -16.65 -2.15
N GLY A 159 8.24 -16.31 -2.42
CA GLY A 159 9.35 -17.26 -2.37
C GLY A 159 10.59 -16.68 -3.02
N SER A 160 11.18 -15.68 -2.38
CA SER A 160 12.41 -15.03 -2.82
C SER A 160 13.58 -15.33 -1.88
N GLU A 161 14.81 -15.14 -2.38
CA GLU A 161 15.96 -14.98 -1.48
C GLU A 161 15.74 -13.74 -0.62
N LYS A 162 16.16 -13.82 0.65
CA LYS A 162 16.11 -12.69 1.57
C LYS A 162 17.03 -11.59 1.05
N MET A 163 16.51 -10.38 0.89
CA MET A 163 17.33 -9.22 0.52
C MET A 163 17.99 -8.64 1.78
N GLU A 164 19.22 -8.14 1.63
CA GLU A 164 20.03 -7.53 2.69
C GLU A 164 20.41 -6.07 2.38
#